data_AF-A0A519XWW9-F1
#
_entry.id   AF-A0A519XWW9-F1
#
_cell.length_a   1.000
_cell.length_b   1.000
_cell.length_c   1.000
_cell.angle_alpha   90.00
_cell.angle_beta   90.00
_cell.angle_gamma   90.00
#
_symmetry.space_group_name_H-M   'P 1'
#
loop_
_entity.id
_entity.type
_entity.pdbx_description
1 polymer ?
#
loop_
_entity_poly.entity_id
_entity_poly.type
_entity_poly.pdbx_seq_one_letter_code
_entity_poly.pdbx_strand_id
1 'polypeptide(L)'
;GDTQNATTNALLTTDDFREVKWSKTLIDYLRTTNDPRLSAIAEIPQAGATNNANQALTGDNTASIQRGLPNGYDQTGGTYDIRKRSDYPGATGNTGDQAILGNYSRPRLAVYIQRAAPNFLLTYAETELLLAEAATRGWSVGANATTHYANGVRGAMLSLSQFSSAAAISQGTIDAYVLANPLGATNQLQQINEQYWLESCTTFNFIEAWFNWRRSGFPVLTPVNYPGNVTSATIPRRLIYPNTEVSNNPAGYASGVASLMGGDLLTSRVWWDK
;
A
#
# COMPACT_ATOMS: atom_id res chain seq x y z
N GLY A 1 12.10 19.93 -17.68
CA GLY A 1 11.70 18.60 -18.17
C GLY A 1 10.98 17.87 -17.06
N ASP A 2 9.94 18.50 -16.49
CA ASP A 2 9.32 18.15 -15.21
C ASP A 2 7.92 17.54 -15.39
N THR A 3 7.70 16.81 -16.49
CA THR A 3 6.39 16.19 -16.79
C THR A 3 6.37 14.68 -16.51
N GLN A 4 7.46 14.12 -15.98
CA GLN A 4 7.56 12.69 -15.70
C GLN A 4 7.09 12.38 -14.29
N ASN A 5 6.40 11.25 -14.14
CA ASN A 5 5.93 10.77 -12.85
C ASN A 5 7.10 10.58 -11.86
N ALA A 6 7.15 11.40 -10.81
CA ALA A 6 8.22 11.37 -9.80
C ALA A 6 8.25 10.06 -9.00
N THR A 7 7.08 9.47 -8.74
CA THR A 7 6.94 8.17 -8.07
C THR A 7 7.57 7.07 -8.89
N THR A 8 7.30 7.06 -10.20
CA THR A 8 7.97 6.15 -11.15
C THR A 8 9.48 6.36 -11.14
N ASN A 9 9.96 7.60 -11.10
CA ASN A 9 11.39 7.90 -11.07
C ASN A 9 12.08 7.33 -9.82
N ALA A 10 11.45 7.47 -8.65
CA ALA A 10 11.98 6.87 -7.42
C ALA A 10 12.06 5.35 -7.54
N LEU A 11 11.01 4.70 -8.07
CA LEU A 11 10.97 3.24 -8.25
C LEU A 11 11.99 2.72 -9.28
N LEU A 12 12.49 3.58 -10.17
CA LEU A 12 13.51 3.26 -11.17
C LEU A 12 14.94 3.44 -10.64
N THR A 13 15.12 3.93 -9.41
CA THR A 13 16.42 3.85 -8.73
C THR A 13 16.81 2.37 -8.57
N THR A 14 18.04 2.00 -8.91
CA THR A 14 18.46 0.58 -8.98
C THR A 14 18.19 -0.20 -7.69
N ASP A 15 18.50 0.39 -6.53
CA ASP A 15 18.27 -0.25 -5.25
C ASP A 15 16.77 -0.32 -4.90
N ASP A 16 16.02 0.77 -5.10
CA ASP A 16 14.57 0.77 -4.86
C ASP A 16 13.85 -0.24 -5.73
N PHE A 17 14.23 -0.33 -7.01
CA PHE A 17 13.64 -1.27 -7.96
C PHE A 17 13.72 -2.72 -7.50
N ARG A 18 14.90 -3.14 -7.00
CA ARG A 18 15.14 -4.52 -6.59
C ARG A 18 14.64 -4.82 -5.17
N GLU A 19 14.60 -3.82 -4.28
CA GLU A 19 14.24 -4.02 -2.87
C GLU A 19 12.76 -3.76 -2.57
N VAL A 20 12.08 -2.88 -3.32
CA VAL A 20 10.65 -2.61 -3.11
C VAL A 20 9.83 -3.85 -3.43
N LYS A 21 8.99 -4.25 -2.48
CA LYS A 21 8.07 -5.39 -2.56
C LYS A 21 6.72 -5.00 -1.98
N TRP A 22 5.67 -5.61 -2.49
CA TRP A 22 4.34 -5.49 -1.88
C TRP A 22 4.36 -6.14 -0.50
N SER A 23 3.68 -5.54 0.47
CA SER A 23 3.63 -6.08 1.83
C SER A 23 2.86 -7.39 1.89
N LYS A 24 3.23 -8.25 2.84
CA LYS A 24 2.51 -9.49 3.15
C LYS A 24 1.02 -9.24 3.39
N THR A 25 0.69 -8.22 4.18
CA THR A 25 -0.70 -7.84 4.48
C THR A 25 -1.52 -7.55 3.22
N LEU A 26 -0.97 -6.78 2.28
CA LEU A 26 -1.66 -6.43 1.04
C LEU A 26 -1.89 -7.64 0.13
N ILE A 27 -0.83 -8.43 -0.10
CA ILE A 27 -0.94 -9.60 -0.96
C ILE A 27 -1.83 -10.67 -0.33
N ASP A 28 -1.75 -10.88 0.98
CA ASP A 28 -2.63 -11.82 1.68
C ASP A 28 -4.10 -11.38 1.59
N TYR A 29 -4.40 -10.09 1.77
CA TYR A 29 -5.76 -9.56 1.60
C TYR A 29 -6.29 -9.90 0.21
N LEU A 30 -5.56 -9.49 -0.84
CA LEU A 30 -5.93 -9.74 -2.24
C LEU A 30 -6.08 -11.24 -2.56
N ARG A 31 -5.22 -12.10 -2.00
CA ARG A 31 -5.31 -13.56 -2.20
C ARG A 31 -6.54 -14.14 -1.51
N THR A 32 -6.76 -13.79 -0.24
CA THR A 32 -7.84 -14.37 0.57
C THR A 32 -9.22 -13.95 0.08
N THR A 33 -9.34 -12.76 -0.53
CA THR A 33 -10.58 -12.30 -1.16
C THR A 33 -10.71 -12.68 -2.64
N ASN A 34 -9.75 -13.42 -3.22
CA ASN A 34 -9.69 -13.72 -4.65
C ASN A 34 -9.82 -12.47 -5.53
N ASP A 35 -9.14 -11.40 -5.14
CA ASP A 35 -9.27 -10.09 -5.77
C ASP A 35 -8.56 -10.02 -7.13
N PRO A 36 -9.26 -9.64 -8.21
CA PRO A 36 -8.67 -9.59 -9.55
C PRO A 36 -7.56 -8.55 -9.70
N ARG A 37 -7.42 -7.59 -8.76
CA ARG A 37 -6.31 -6.64 -8.74
C ARG A 37 -4.97 -7.31 -8.51
N LEU A 38 -4.92 -8.51 -7.91
CA LEU A 38 -3.66 -9.18 -7.58
C LEU A 38 -2.74 -9.35 -8.80
N SER A 39 -3.26 -9.94 -9.88
CA SER A 39 -2.49 -10.11 -11.13
C SER A 39 -2.25 -8.79 -11.88
N ALA A 40 -3.07 -7.78 -11.60
CA ALA A 40 -2.91 -6.46 -12.22
C ALA A 40 -1.71 -5.72 -11.63
N ILE A 41 -1.50 -5.80 -10.30
CA ILE A 41 -0.54 -4.94 -9.59
C ILE A 41 0.80 -5.62 -9.26
N ALA A 42 0.84 -6.96 -9.22
CA ALA A 42 1.96 -7.71 -8.66
C ALA A 42 2.60 -8.63 -9.70
N GLU A 43 3.92 -8.78 -9.61
CA GLU A 43 4.66 -9.81 -10.33
C GLU A 43 5.81 -10.37 -9.47
N ILE A 44 6.18 -11.62 -9.71
CA ILE A 44 7.41 -12.23 -9.21
C ILE A 44 8.50 -12.03 -10.27
N PRO A 45 9.65 -11.40 -9.94
CA PRO A 45 10.74 -11.22 -10.89
C PRO A 45 11.29 -12.56 -11.38
N GLN A 46 11.90 -12.57 -12.57
CA GLN A 46 12.62 -13.75 -13.04
C GLN A 46 13.78 -14.08 -12.11
N ALA A 47 14.14 -15.36 -12.04
CA ALA A 47 15.11 -15.87 -11.07
C ALA A 47 16.49 -15.21 -11.23
N GLY A 48 17.10 -14.84 -10.09
CA GLY A 48 18.46 -14.30 -10.02
C GLY A 48 18.53 -12.79 -9.79
N ALA A 49 19.59 -12.34 -9.10
CA ALA A 49 19.79 -10.94 -8.74
C ALA A 49 19.91 -10.03 -9.97
N THR A 50 20.61 -10.50 -11.01
CA THR A 50 20.78 -9.81 -12.29
C THR A 50 19.43 -9.57 -12.97
N ASN A 51 18.58 -10.59 -13.02
CA ASN A 51 17.25 -10.50 -13.62
C ASN A 51 16.30 -9.65 -12.77
N ASN A 52 16.38 -9.76 -11.44
CA ASN A 52 15.56 -8.97 -10.53
C ASN A 52 15.90 -7.47 -10.60
N ALA A 53 17.14 -7.11 -10.94
CA ALA A 53 17.56 -5.72 -11.18
C ALA A 53 17.24 -5.20 -12.61
N ASN A 54 16.80 -6.07 -13.53
CA ASN A 54 16.56 -5.70 -14.91
C ASN A 54 15.17 -5.06 -15.10
N GLN A 55 15.16 -3.74 -15.33
CA GLN A 55 13.94 -2.93 -15.50
C GLN A 55 13.21 -3.17 -16.83
N ALA A 56 13.83 -3.89 -17.78
CA ALA A 56 13.20 -4.29 -19.03
C ALA A 56 12.60 -5.71 -18.99
N LEU A 57 12.83 -6.45 -17.90
CA LEU A 57 12.45 -7.86 -17.79
C LEU A 57 11.21 -8.00 -16.90
N THR A 58 10.08 -8.29 -17.53
CA THR A 58 8.81 -8.54 -16.83
C THR A 58 8.86 -9.83 -16.02
N GLY A 59 8.23 -9.80 -14.86
CA GLY A 59 8.00 -10.97 -14.01
C GLY A 59 6.73 -11.75 -14.35
N ASP A 60 6.47 -12.79 -13.56
CA ASP A 60 5.25 -13.60 -13.62
C ASP A 60 4.17 -13.01 -12.69
N ASN A 61 3.05 -12.59 -13.28
CA ASN A 61 1.91 -11.98 -12.58
C ASN A 61 0.77 -12.97 -12.29
N THR A 62 1.02 -14.28 -12.35
CA THR A 62 0.03 -15.30 -11.99
C THR A 62 -0.40 -15.15 -10.53
N ALA A 63 -1.70 -14.96 -10.26
CA ALA A 63 -2.23 -14.69 -8.92
C ALA A 63 -1.79 -15.72 -7.85
N SER A 64 -1.76 -17.01 -8.20
CA SER A 64 -1.49 -18.10 -7.25
C SER A 64 -0.07 -18.10 -6.71
N ILE A 65 0.90 -17.51 -7.42
CA ILE A 65 2.31 -17.46 -7.00
C ILE A 65 2.67 -16.18 -6.25
N GLN A 66 1.81 -15.15 -6.27
CA GLN A 66 2.12 -13.86 -5.68
C GLN A 66 2.29 -13.97 -4.16
N ARG A 67 3.30 -13.31 -3.62
CA ARG A 67 3.69 -13.40 -2.20
C ARG A 67 4.15 -12.03 -1.71
N GLY A 68 3.49 -11.50 -0.69
CA GLY A 68 3.93 -10.24 -0.10
C GLY A 68 5.08 -10.44 0.88
N LEU A 69 5.97 -9.44 0.97
CA LEU A 69 7.09 -9.41 1.88
C LEU A 69 6.63 -9.07 3.31
N PRO A 70 6.93 -9.90 4.32
CA PRO A 70 6.69 -9.55 5.72
C PRO A 70 7.48 -8.30 6.13
N ASN A 71 6.81 -7.33 6.75
CA ASN A 71 7.45 -6.14 7.28
C ASN A 71 8.31 -6.45 8.52
N GLY A 72 9.38 -5.68 8.73
CA GLY A 72 10.19 -5.74 9.96
C GLY A 72 11.31 -6.78 9.97
N TYR A 73 11.82 -7.15 8.80
CA TYR A 73 12.93 -8.10 8.64
C TYR A 73 14.08 -7.45 7.87
N ASP A 74 15.29 -7.90 8.16
CA ASP A 74 16.53 -7.50 7.48
C ASP A 74 17.13 -8.65 6.66
N GLN A 75 18.34 -8.45 6.14
CA GLN A 75 19.13 -9.48 5.44
C GLN A 75 20.52 -9.66 6.07
N THR A 76 20.69 -9.34 7.36
CA THR A 76 22.01 -9.20 8.02
C THR A 76 22.57 -10.50 8.62
N GLY A 77 21.79 -11.58 8.62
CA GLY A 77 22.12 -12.86 9.24
C GLY A 77 21.72 -12.94 10.72
N GLY A 78 21.17 -11.87 11.30
CA GLY A 78 20.72 -11.79 12.69
C GLY A 78 19.41 -12.53 12.98
N THR A 79 18.81 -12.30 14.14
CA THR A 79 17.54 -12.92 14.55
C THR A 79 16.36 -12.51 13.66
N TYR A 80 16.41 -11.29 13.11
CA TYR A 80 15.37 -10.71 12.26
C TYR A 80 15.69 -10.87 10.76
N ASP A 81 16.60 -11.77 10.41
CA ASP A 81 16.88 -12.06 9.01
C ASP A 81 15.67 -12.74 8.37
N ILE A 82 15.22 -12.21 7.23
CA ILE A 82 14.08 -12.74 6.48
C ILE A 82 14.23 -14.23 6.16
N ARG A 83 15.46 -14.71 5.93
CA ARG A 83 15.78 -16.10 5.59
C ARG A 83 15.53 -17.08 6.73
N LYS A 84 15.40 -16.60 7.96
CA LYS A 84 15.14 -17.42 9.16
C LYS A 84 13.64 -17.59 9.45
N ARG A 85 12.77 -16.90 8.72
CA ARG A 85 11.33 -17.11 8.86
C ARG A 85 10.94 -18.49 8.36
N SER A 86 9.98 -19.11 9.06
CA SER A 86 9.44 -20.42 8.66
C SER A 86 8.69 -20.40 7.33
N ASP A 87 8.17 -19.23 6.93
CA ASP A 87 7.46 -19.01 5.66
C ASP A 87 8.33 -18.30 4.61
N TYR A 88 9.65 -18.26 4.79
CA TYR A 88 10.56 -17.74 3.76
C TYR A 88 10.49 -18.61 2.50
N PRO A 89 10.14 -18.06 1.32
CA PRO A 89 9.95 -18.85 0.11
C PRO A 89 11.27 -19.26 -0.57
N GLY A 90 12.42 -18.98 0.03
CA GLY A 90 13.73 -19.20 -0.57
C GLY A 90 14.17 -18.08 -1.51
N ALA A 91 15.48 -17.97 -1.71
CA ALA A 91 16.06 -17.09 -2.71
C ALA A 91 15.81 -17.65 -4.12
N THR A 92 15.86 -16.79 -5.14
CA THR A 92 15.88 -17.23 -6.55
C THR A 92 17.27 -17.03 -7.16
N GLY A 93 17.56 -17.78 -8.22
CA GLY A 93 18.86 -17.72 -8.92
C GLY A 93 19.85 -18.78 -8.46
N ASN A 94 21.03 -18.77 -9.09
CA ASN A 94 22.12 -19.71 -8.84
C ASN A 94 23.17 -19.12 -7.88
N THR A 95 24.10 -19.96 -7.43
CA THR A 95 25.26 -19.52 -6.63
C THR A 95 26.00 -18.37 -7.34
N GLY A 96 26.15 -17.23 -6.64
CA GLY A 96 26.77 -16.02 -7.19
C GLY A 96 25.79 -15.01 -7.82
N ASP A 97 24.52 -15.36 -7.99
CA ASP A 97 23.46 -14.48 -8.55
C ASP A 97 22.15 -14.63 -7.76
N GLN A 98 22.24 -14.79 -6.44
CA GLN A 98 21.04 -15.04 -5.63
C GLN A 98 20.26 -13.75 -5.34
N ALA A 99 18.98 -13.73 -5.66
CA ALA A 99 18.03 -12.72 -5.21
C ALA A 99 17.33 -13.21 -3.93
N ILE A 100 17.77 -12.72 -2.76
CA ILE A 100 17.20 -13.11 -1.46
C ILE A 100 15.70 -12.84 -1.38
N LEU A 101 15.24 -11.73 -1.95
CA LEU A 101 13.82 -11.36 -1.99
C LEU A 101 13.13 -11.74 -3.32
N GLY A 102 13.77 -12.53 -4.17
CA GLY A 102 13.32 -12.79 -5.54
C GLY A 102 12.01 -13.56 -5.67
N ASN A 103 11.55 -14.23 -4.61
CA ASN A 103 10.26 -14.94 -4.56
C ASN A 103 9.12 -14.13 -3.93
N TYR A 104 9.35 -12.84 -3.65
CA TYR A 104 8.32 -11.90 -3.21
C TYR A 104 7.90 -11.00 -4.37
N SER A 105 6.62 -10.62 -4.36
CA SER A 105 5.99 -9.81 -5.38
C SER A 105 6.49 -8.37 -5.32
N ARG A 106 6.93 -7.84 -6.46
CA ARG A 106 7.20 -6.42 -6.67
C ARG A 106 6.04 -5.74 -7.39
N PRO A 107 5.95 -4.40 -7.38
CA PRO A 107 5.07 -3.67 -8.28
C PRO A 107 5.31 -4.10 -9.73
N ARG A 108 4.22 -4.45 -10.43
CA ARG A 108 4.29 -4.93 -11.80
C ARG A 108 4.88 -3.88 -12.73
N LEU A 109 5.91 -4.24 -13.48
CA LEU A 109 6.69 -3.27 -14.28
C LEU A 109 5.84 -2.64 -15.36
N ALA A 110 5.08 -3.46 -16.07
CA ALA A 110 4.20 -3.01 -17.13
C ALA A 110 3.15 -1.98 -16.66
N VAL A 111 2.99 -1.78 -15.34
CA VAL A 111 2.02 -0.87 -14.73
C VAL A 111 2.70 0.31 -14.03
N TYR A 112 3.68 0.06 -13.16
CA TYR A 112 4.15 1.09 -12.22
C TYR A 112 5.44 1.80 -12.61
N ILE A 113 6.16 1.34 -13.64
CA ILE A 113 7.34 2.06 -14.15
C ILE A 113 7.05 2.93 -15.37
N GLN A 114 5.77 3.25 -15.60
CA GLN A 114 5.33 4.10 -16.70
C GLN A 114 5.58 5.57 -16.35
N ARG A 115 6.59 6.19 -16.97
CA ARG A 115 6.97 7.60 -16.70
C ARG A 115 5.88 8.60 -17.09
N ALA A 116 5.00 8.22 -18.02
CA ALA A 116 3.88 9.03 -18.47
C ALA A 116 2.57 8.75 -17.70
N ALA A 117 2.56 7.77 -16.78
CA ALA A 117 1.36 7.48 -16.01
C ALA A 117 1.03 8.62 -15.04
N PRO A 118 -0.26 8.87 -14.75
CA PRO A 118 -0.67 9.89 -13.80
C PRO A 118 -0.19 9.57 -12.38
N ASN A 119 -0.07 10.62 -11.56
CA ASN A 119 -0.11 10.46 -10.11
C ASN A 119 -1.55 10.72 -9.65
N PHE A 120 -2.14 9.74 -8.96
CA PHE A 120 -3.48 9.91 -8.41
C PHE A 120 -3.41 10.71 -7.12
N LEU A 121 -4.19 11.79 -7.07
CA LEU A 121 -4.35 12.61 -5.87
C LEU A 121 -5.70 12.38 -5.19
N LEU A 122 -6.75 12.25 -6.00
CA LEU A 122 -8.10 11.91 -5.58
C LEU A 122 -8.74 11.09 -6.70
N THR A 123 -9.29 9.92 -6.37
CA THR A 123 -9.94 9.07 -7.36
C THR A 123 -11.46 9.06 -7.21
N TYR A 124 -12.14 8.65 -8.29
CA TYR A 124 -13.58 8.37 -8.22
C TYR A 124 -13.88 7.29 -7.17
N ALA A 125 -13.02 6.27 -7.09
CA ALA A 125 -13.16 5.17 -6.15
C ALA A 125 -13.08 5.64 -4.69
N GLU A 126 -12.06 6.44 -4.37
CA GLU A 126 -11.89 7.09 -3.07
C GLU A 126 -13.11 7.94 -2.71
N THR A 127 -13.60 8.75 -3.65
CA THR A 127 -14.78 9.60 -3.44
C THR A 127 -16.02 8.75 -3.12
N GLU A 128 -16.29 7.70 -3.89
CA GLU A 128 -17.41 6.79 -3.63
C GLU A 128 -17.27 6.06 -2.29
N LEU A 129 -16.05 5.67 -1.88
CA LEU A 129 -15.83 5.03 -0.58
C LEU A 129 -16.03 6.01 0.60
N LEU A 130 -15.63 7.27 0.44
CA LEU A 130 -15.94 8.34 1.40
C LEU A 130 -17.45 8.58 1.51
N LEU A 131 -18.17 8.59 0.38
CA LEU A 131 -19.63 8.71 0.36
C LEU A 131 -20.30 7.48 0.98
N ALA A 132 -19.77 6.27 0.77
CA ALA A 132 -20.26 5.06 1.41
C ALA A 132 -20.11 5.13 2.94
N GLU A 133 -18.97 5.62 3.43
CA GLU A 133 -18.75 5.83 4.86
C GLU A 133 -19.71 6.90 5.41
N ALA A 134 -19.86 8.03 4.73
CA ALA A 134 -20.77 9.10 5.14
C ALA A 134 -22.23 8.60 5.21
N ALA A 135 -22.70 7.86 4.20
CA ALA A 135 -24.02 7.25 4.20
C ALA A 135 -24.20 6.25 5.36
N THR A 136 -23.17 5.44 5.65
CA THR A 136 -23.16 4.50 6.79
C THR A 136 -23.26 5.24 8.14
N ARG A 137 -22.72 6.46 8.21
CA ARG A 137 -22.82 7.36 9.37
C ARG A 137 -24.11 8.18 9.42
N GLY A 138 -25.04 7.95 8.49
CA GLY A 138 -26.35 8.62 8.45
C GLY A 138 -26.36 9.98 7.75
N TRP A 139 -25.31 10.34 7.01
CA TRP A 139 -25.27 11.59 6.25
C TRP A 139 -26.03 11.45 4.93
N SER A 140 -26.72 12.51 4.50
CA SER A 140 -27.41 12.53 3.21
C SER A 140 -26.44 12.88 2.09
N VAL A 141 -26.03 11.87 1.33
CA VAL A 141 -25.03 11.98 0.25
C VAL A 141 -25.54 11.51 -1.12
N GLY A 142 -26.86 11.43 -1.28
CA GLY A 142 -27.50 10.97 -2.51
C GLY A 142 -27.84 9.49 -2.44
N ALA A 143 -26.94 8.62 -2.92
CA ALA A 143 -27.19 7.18 -2.90
C ALA A 143 -26.94 6.57 -1.51
N ASN A 144 -27.34 5.31 -1.32
CA ASN A 144 -27.08 4.59 -0.06
C ASN A 144 -25.65 4.03 -0.01
N ALA A 145 -25.23 3.58 1.18
CA ALA A 145 -23.88 3.07 1.42
C ALA A 145 -23.52 1.87 0.51
N THR A 146 -24.47 0.96 0.25
CA THR A 146 -24.24 -0.22 -0.60
C THR A 146 -23.95 0.16 -2.05
N THR A 147 -24.69 1.13 -2.60
CA THR A 147 -24.46 1.64 -3.95
C THR A 147 -23.10 2.32 -4.05
N HIS A 148 -22.80 3.23 -3.13
CA HIS A 148 -21.51 3.92 -3.09
C HIS A 148 -20.33 2.96 -2.92
N TYR A 149 -20.45 1.97 -2.04
CA TYR A 149 -19.42 0.95 -1.86
C TYR A 149 -19.17 0.15 -3.15
N ALA A 150 -20.23 -0.33 -3.81
CA ALA A 150 -20.11 -1.08 -5.06
C ALA A 150 -19.47 -0.24 -6.17
N ASN A 151 -19.82 1.05 -6.25
CA ASN A 151 -19.20 1.99 -7.18
C ASN A 151 -17.72 2.23 -6.85
N GLY A 152 -17.37 2.36 -5.57
CA GLY A 152 -16.01 2.51 -5.09
C GLY A 152 -15.12 1.32 -5.47
N VAL A 153 -15.58 0.10 -5.19
CA VAL A 153 -14.84 -1.13 -5.55
C VAL A 153 -14.66 -1.24 -7.08
N ARG A 154 -15.71 -0.98 -7.86
CA ARG A 154 -15.65 -0.96 -9.33
C ARG A 154 -14.67 0.10 -9.83
N GLY A 155 -14.78 1.31 -9.31
CA GLY A 155 -13.90 2.43 -9.65
C GLY A 155 -12.44 2.11 -9.36
N ALA A 156 -12.15 1.47 -8.22
CA ALA A 156 -10.78 1.14 -7.82
C ALA A 156 -10.11 0.19 -8.84
N MET A 157 -10.88 -0.79 -9.35
CA MET A 157 -10.39 -1.72 -10.37
C MET A 157 -10.19 -1.04 -11.73
N LEU A 158 -11.14 -0.18 -12.14
CA LEU A 158 -11.04 0.58 -13.39
C LEU A 158 -9.90 1.61 -13.36
N SER A 159 -9.55 2.15 -12.19
CA SER A 159 -8.45 3.10 -12.05
C SER A 159 -7.10 2.52 -12.45
N LEU A 160 -6.89 1.20 -12.32
CA LEU A 160 -5.59 0.59 -12.64
C LEU A 160 -5.21 0.73 -14.12
N SER A 161 -6.19 0.65 -15.04
CA SER A 161 -5.90 0.78 -16.47
C SER A 161 -5.47 2.20 -16.88
N GLN A 162 -5.66 3.19 -16.02
CA GLN A 162 -5.19 4.56 -16.23
C GLN A 162 -3.67 4.69 -16.01
N PHE A 163 -3.04 3.81 -15.22
CA PHE A 163 -1.57 3.69 -15.21
C PHE A 163 -1.05 3.08 -16.51
N SER A 164 -1.69 1.97 -16.91
CA SER A 164 -1.30 1.19 -18.09
C SER A 164 -2.42 0.23 -18.47
N SER A 165 -2.65 0.07 -19.78
CA SER A 165 -3.58 -0.94 -20.30
C SER A 165 -3.21 -2.37 -19.88
N ALA A 166 -1.95 -2.63 -19.52
CA ALA A 166 -1.52 -3.91 -19.00
C ALA A 166 -2.24 -4.29 -17.69
N ALA A 167 -2.70 -3.31 -16.91
CA ALA A 167 -3.43 -3.52 -15.66
C ALA A 167 -4.94 -3.68 -15.84
N ALA A 168 -5.45 -3.68 -17.08
CA ALA A 168 -6.88 -3.75 -17.33
C ALA A 168 -7.49 -5.06 -16.79
N ILE A 169 -8.57 -4.91 -16.03
CA ILE A 169 -9.42 -6.02 -15.57
C ILE A 169 -10.70 -5.94 -16.41
N SER A 170 -11.15 -7.07 -16.95
CA SER A 170 -12.34 -7.09 -17.80
C SER A 170 -13.57 -6.65 -17.01
N GLN A 171 -14.49 -5.95 -17.68
CA GLN A 171 -15.74 -5.49 -17.06
C GLN A 171 -16.52 -6.65 -16.41
N GLY A 172 -16.60 -7.81 -17.08
CA GLY A 172 -17.26 -8.99 -16.54
C GLY A 172 -16.61 -9.52 -15.25
N THR A 173 -15.28 -9.49 -15.16
CA THR A 173 -14.57 -9.88 -13.92
C THR A 173 -14.83 -8.88 -12.79
N ILE A 174 -14.83 -7.57 -13.10
CA ILE A 174 -15.13 -6.53 -12.11
C ILE A 174 -16.55 -6.69 -11.58
N ASP A 175 -17.54 -6.82 -12.47
CA ASP A 175 -18.94 -6.94 -12.07
C ASP A 175 -19.21 -8.23 -11.28
N ALA A 176 -18.58 -9.34 -11.66
CA ALA A 176 -18.65 -10.59 -10.90
C ALA A 176 -18.05 -10.42 -9.49
N TYR A 177 -16.91 -9.74 -9.36
CA TYR A 177 -16.28 -9.51 -8.07
C TYR A 177 -17.12 -8.59 -7.17
N VAL A 178 -17.62 -7.48 -7.71
CA VAL A 178 -18.48 -6.55 -6.97
C VAL A 178 -19.77 -7.23 -6.50
N LEU A 179 -20.36 -8.09 -7.32
CA LEU A 179 -21.54 -8.86 -6.94
C LEU A 179 -21.23 -9.88 -5.84
N ALA A 180 -20.07 -10.55 -5.91
CA ALA A 180 -19.65 -11.55 -4.93
C ALA A 180 -19.22 -10.95 -3.58
N ASN A 181 -18.84 -9.67 -3.57
CA ASN A 181 -18.35 -8.96 -2.39
C ASN A 181 -19.20 -7.71 -2.11
N PRO A 182 -20.51 -7.85 -1.80
CA PRO A 182 -21.36 -6.72 -1.45
C PRO A 182 -20.99 -6.17 -0.06
N LEU A 183 -21.33 -4.90 0.19
CA LEU A 183 -21.22 -4.32 1.54
C LEU A 183 -22.11 -5.13 2.51
N GLY A 184 -21.48 -5.84 3.45
CA GLY A 184 -22.20 -6.64 4.45
C GLY A 184 -23.00 -5.78 5.44
N ALA A 185 -24.00 -6.38 6.11
CA ALA A 185 -24.83 -5.67 7.09
C ALA A 185 -24.10 -5.33 8.40
N THR A 186 -23.02 -6.05 8.71
CA THR A 186 -22.16 -5.84 9.88
C THR A 186 -20.77 -5.38 9.45
N ASN A 187 -20.06 -4.65 10.30
CA ASN A 187 -18.69 -4.18 10.03
C ASN A 187 -18.58 -3.34 8.73
N GLN A 188 -19.63 -2.58 8.39
CA GLN A 188 -19.67 -1.76 7.17
C GLN A 188 -18.48 -0.80 7.09
N LEU A 189 -18.20 -0.08 8.19
CA LEU A 189 -17.07 0.85 8.26
C LEU A 189 -15.72 0.15 8.02
N GLN A 190 -15.54 -1.06 8.54
CA GLN A 190 -14.35 -1.86 8.29
C GLN A 190 -14.21 -2.17 6.80
N GLN A 191 -15.25 -2.76 6.19
CA GLN A 191 -15.22 -3.14 4.78
C GLN A 191 -14.96 -1.95 3.85
N ILE A 192 -15.60 -0.81 4.11
CA ILE A 192 -15.40 0.43 3.36
C ILE A 192 -13.94 0.91 3.49
N ASN A 193 -13.43 0.98 4.71
CA ASN A 193 -12.07 1.51 4.95
C ASN A 193 -10.96 0.54 4.52
N GLU A 194 -11.21 -0.78 4.50
CA GLU A 194 -10.32 -1.76 3.90
C GLU A 194 -10.25 -1.63 2.38
N GLN A 195 -11.40 -1.41 1.71
CA GLN A 195 -11.40 -1.14 0.27
C GLN A 195 -10.76 0.21 -0.08
N TYR A 196 -10.90 1.21 0.77
CA TYR A 196 -10.20 2.50 0.61
C TYR A 196 -8.69 2.31 0.76
N TRP A 197 -8.25 1.67 1.84
CA TRP A 197 -6.84 1.32 2.00
C TRP A 197 -6.28 0.56 0.78
N LEU A 198 -7.03 -0.42 0.29
CA LEU A 198 -6.62 -1.21 -0.87
C LEU A 198 -6.52 -0.35 -2.14
N GLU A 199 -7.54 0.45 -2.42
CA GLU A 199 -7.53 1.41 -3.53
C GLU A 199 -6.28 2.29 -3.47
N SER A 200 -6.04 2.96 -2.34
CA SER A 200 -4.93 3.90 -2.19
C SER A 200 -3.56 3.23 -2.26
N CYS A 201 -3.42 2.00 -1.75
CA CYS A 201 -2.20 1.21 -1.94
C CYS A 201 -1.98 0.86 -3.43
N THR A 202 -3.02 0.40 -4.12
CA THR A 202 -2.89 0.00 -5.54
C THR A 202 -2.73 1.18 -6.49
N THR A 203 -3.12 2.39 -6.08
CA THR A 203 -2.89 3.63 -6.82
C THR A 203 -1.63 4.40 -6.37
N PHE A 204 -0.76 3.76 -5.57
CA PHE A 204 0.50 4.33 -5.05
C PHE A 204 0.31 5.61 -4.21
N ASN A 205 -0.89 5.85 -3.69
CA ASN A 205 -1.18 6.92 -2.73
C ASN A 205 -1.01 6.42 -1.29
N PHE A 206 0.23 6.06 -0.92
CA PHE A 206 0.53 5.45 0.38
C PHE A 206 0.34 6.40 1.57
N ILE A 207 0.43 7.71 1.33
CA ILE A 207 0.15 8.72 2.36
C ILE A 207 -1.34 8.69 2.71
N GLU A 208 -2.21 8.64 1.70
CA GLU A 208 -3.66 8.51 1.92
C GLU A 208 -4.01 7.18 2.59
N ALA A 209 -3.38 6.08 2.19
CA ALA A 209 -3.55 4.79 2.86
C ALA A 209 -3.20 4.86 4.36
N TRP A 210 -2.13 5.57 4.73
CA TRP A 210 -1.74 5.79 6.13
C TRP A 210 -2.71 6.73 6.86
N PHE A 211 -3.21 7.77 6.18
CA PHE A 211 -4.19 8.71 6.75
C PHE A 211 -5.52 7.99 7.04
N ASN A 212 -6.00 7.22 6.07
CA ASN A 212 -7.15 6.35 6.20
C ASN A 212 -7.00 5.36 7.37
N TRP A 213 -5.85 4.69 7.50
CA TRP A 213 -5.58 3.81 8.62
C TRP A 213 -5.60 4.54 9.96
N ARG A 214 -4.98 5.72 10.07
CA ARG A 214 -4.97 6.50 11.31
C ARG A 214 -6.37 6.95 11.72
N ARG A 215 -7.22 7.38 10.78
CA ARG A 215 -8.57 7.89 11.08
C ARG A 215 -9.59 6.79 11.34
N SER A 216 -9.43 5.63 10.70
CA SER A 216 -10.43 4.55 10.73
C SER A 216 -10.03 3.36 11.60
N GLY A 217 -8.72 3.14 11.79
CA GLY A 217 -8.14 1.95 12.39
C GLY A 217 -8.05 0.74 11.45
N PHE A 218 -8.43 0.88 10.17
CA PHE A 218 -8.51 -0.23 9.22
C PHE A 218 -7.52 -0.11 8.04
N PRO A 219 -7.03 -1.25 7.51
CA PRO A 219 -7.19 -2.61 8.04
C PRO A 219 -6.53 -2.75 9.43
N VAL A 220 -6.90 -3.79 10.17
CA VAL A 220 -6.20 -4.10 11.43
C VAL A 220 -4.79 -4.55 11.09
N LEU A 221 -3.80 -3.74 11.46
CA LEU A 221 -2.39 -3.99 11.19
C LEU A 221 -1.68 -4.54 12.43
N THR A 222 -0.78 -5.50 12.21
CA THR A 222 0.16 -5.95 13.25
C THR A 222 1.37 -5.02 13.25
N PRO A 223 1.66 -4.33 14.37
CA PRO A 223 2.85 -3.50 14.47
C PRO A 223 4.14 -4.31 14.32
N VAL A 224 5.14 -3.72 13.69
CA VAL A 224 6.51 -4.26 13.70
C VAL A 224 7.16 -3.93 15.03
N ASN A 225 7.85 -4.91 15.62
CA ASN A 225 8.70 -4.72 16.80
C ASN A 225 10.14 -5.19 16.50
N TYR A 226 10.90 -4.31 15.87
CA TYR A 226 12.31 -4.52 15.54
C TYR A 226 13.22 -3.94 16.65
N PRO A 227 14.41 -4.51 16.94
CA PRO A 227 15.31 -4.00 17.97
C PRO A 227 15.69 -2.53 17.72
N GLY A 228 15.59 -1.70 18.76
CA GLY A 228 15.79 -0.25 18.64
C GLY A 228 14.55 0.53 18.19
N ASN A 229 13.38 -0.10 18.11
CA ASN A 229 12.13 0.58 17.81
C ASN A 229 11.80 1.68 18.84
N VAL A 230 11.63 2.92 18.35
CA VAL A 230 11.39 4.12 19.17
C VAL A 230 9.92 4.38 19.50
N THR A 231 9.00 3.54 19.03
CA THR A 231 7.54 3.70 19.20
C THR A 231 6.93 2.67 20.16
N SER A 232 7.75 1.97 20.94
CA SER A 232 7.31 0.90 21.85
C SER A 232 6.35 -0.13 21.20
N ALA A 233 6.73 -0.65 20.04
CA ALA A 233 5.96 -1.61 19.23
C ALA A 233 4.57 -1.10 18.78
N THR A 234 4.43 0.21 18.55
CA THR A 234 3.24 0.80 17.93
C THR A 234 3.54 1.35 16.53
N ILE A 235 2.52 1.39 15.66
CA ILE A 235 2.66 1.97 14.32
C ILE A 235 2.68 3.50 14.44
N PRO A 236 3.63 4.21 13.79
CA PRO A 236 3.70 5.68 13.82
C PRO A 236 2.38 6.36 13.48
N ARG A 237 2.04 7.38 14.27
CA ARG A 237 0.84 8.23 14.15
C ARG A 237 1.15 9.58 13.52
N ARG A 238 2.41 10.00 13.43
CA ARG A 238 2.86 11.19 12.72
C ARG A 238 4.36 11.14 12.43
N LEU A 239 4.84 12.10 11.64
CA LEU A 239 6.26 12.43 11.58
C LEU A 239 6.58 13.48 12.65
N ILE A 240 7.78 13.40 13.23
CA ILE A 240 8.30 14.45 14.12
C ILE A 240 8.62 15.71 13.32
N TYR A 241 8.69 16.86 13.99
CA TYR A 241 9.17 18.06 13.33
C TYR A 241 10.64 17.89 12.93
N PRO A 242 11.08 18.43 11.78
CA PRO A 242 12.47 18.34 11.38
C PRO A 242 13.34 19.17 12.34
N ASN A 243 14.58 18.72 12.56
CA ASN A 243 15.53 19.41 13.45
C ASN A 243 15.76 20.89 13.07
N THR A 244 15.59 21.24 11.79
CA THR A 244 15.69 22.62 11.30
C THR A 244 14.59 23.53 11.84
N GLU A 245 13.38 23.01 12.10
CA GLU A 245 12.32 23.81 12.74
C GLU A 245 12.67 24.14 14.18
N VAL A 246 13.29 23.19 14.89
CA VAL A 246 13.74 23.38 16.28
C VAL A 246 14.78 24.51 16.36
N SER A 247 15.73 24.55 15.41
CA SER A 247 16.81 25.54 15.40
C SER A 247 16.38 26.90 14.84
N ASN A 248 15.58 26.92 13.77
CA ASN A 248 15.31 28.14 13.00
C ASN A 248 14.01 28.83 13.45
N ASN A 249 13.09 28.11 14.10
CA ASN A 249 11.79 28.61 14.52
C ASN A 249 11.39 28.10 15.91
N PRO A 250 12.20 28.37 16.97
CA PRO A 250 12.00 27.76 18.28
C PRO A 250 10.64 28.11 18.91
N ALA A 251 10.13 29.33 18.68
CA ALA A 251 8.82 29.74 19.19
C ALA A 251 7.66 29.01 18.47
N GLY A 252 7.75 28.86 17.14
CA GLY A 252 6.75 28.10 16.37
C GLY A 252 6.79 26.60 16.66
N TYR A 253 7.99 26.04 16.84
CA TYR A 253 8.14 24.66 17.31
C TYR A 253 7.47 24.47 18.68
N ALA A 254 7.76 25.33 19.66
CA ALA A 254 7.18 25.22 21.00
C ALA A 254 5.64 25.28 20.98
N SER A 255 5.05 26.18 20.18
CA SER A 255 3.59 26.29 20.07
C SER A 255 2.98 25.08 19.35
N GLY A 256 3.61 24.59 18.29
CA GLY A 256 3.21 23.37 17.58
C GLY A 256 3.22 22.15 18.49
N VAL A 257 4.31 21.95 19.25
CA VAL A 257 4.43 20.84 20.20
C VAL A 257 3.41 20.93 21.32
N ALA A 258 3.11 22.13 21.83
CA ALA A 258 2.09 22.32 22.85
C ALA A 258 0.67 21.93 22.38
N SER A 259 0.41 21.91 21.06
CA SER A 259 -0.87 21.45 20.49
C SER A 259 -0.98 19.93 20.36
N LEU A 260 0.12 19.19 20.56
CA LEU A 260 0.16 17.73 20.43
C LEU A 260 0.00 17.06 21.79
N MET A 261 -0.95 16.12 21.86
CA MET A 261 -1.03 15.21 23.00
C MET A 261 0.15 14.23 22.97
N GLY A 262 1.05 14.34 23.95
CA GLY A 262 2.24 13.49 24.07
C GLY A 262 3.53 14.10 23.53
N GLY A 263 3.52 15.36 23.07
CA GLY A 263 4.72 16.06 22.58
C GLY A 263 5.14 15.67 21.17
N ASP A 264 6.37 16.00 20.77
CA ASP A 264 6.90 15.72 19.42
C ASP A 264 7.42 14.29 19.28
N LEU A 265 6.51 13.31 19.31
CA LEU A 265 6.84 11.89 19.14
C LEU A 265 6.15 11.33 17.90
N LEU A 266 6.72 10.25 17.35
CA LEU A 266 6.10 9.47 16.27
C LEU A 266 4.76 8.86 16.70
N THR A 267 4.55 8.66 18.01
CA THR A 267 3.34 8.05 18.60
C THR A 267 2.27 9.07 18.95
N SER A 268 2.58 10.37 18.96
CA SER A 268 1.63 11.43 19.29
C SER A 268 0.56 11.55 18.19
N ARG A 269 -0.68 11.84 18.61
CA ARG A 269 -1.82 11.96 17.68
C ARG A 269 -2.01 13.39 17.20
N VAL A 270 -2.47 13.52 15.96
CA VAL A 270 -2.93 14.80 15.38
C VAL A 270 -4.40 15.04 15.68
N TRP A 271 -4.92 16.24 15.46
CA TRP A 271 -6.24 16.66 15.97
C TRP A 271 -7.43 15.82 15.50
N TRP A 272 -7.37 15.25 14.30
CA TRP A 272 -8.43 14.40 13.73
C TRP A 272 -8.24 12.92 14.06
N ASP A 273 -7.04 12.54 14.51
CA ASP A 273 -6.70 11.17 14.88
C ASP A 273 -7.17 10.93 16.32
N LYS A 274 -8.41 10.45 16.47
CA LYS A 274 -9.08 10.23 17.76
C LYS A 274 -9.20 8.76 18.13
#